data_AF-A0A7Y6PME0-F1
#
_entry.id   AF-A0A7Y6PME0-F1
#
_cell.length_a   1.000
_cell.length_b   1.000
_cell.length_c   1.000
_cell.angle_alpha   90.00
_cell.angle_beta   90.00
_cell.angle_gamma   90.00
#
_symmetry.space_group_name_H-M   'P 1'
#
loop_
_entity.id
_entity.type
_entity.pdbx_description
1 polymer ?
#
loop_
_entity_poly.entity_id
_entity_poly.type
_entity_poly.pdbx_seq_one_letter_code
_entity_poly.pdbx_strand_id
1 'polypeptide(L)'
;TLFRSKGTGSGSGIPPAGGGGVPAAGSGAGSGGVAAIPDVGCLAPSCAYHAGGGAYFTCLAGGAGACFHFGGPCTPADSCMYDSADRTYKQCTRAVEGKCEAWGAACAPASRCMFSPTDGLHHTCDEVAGGSCRKYGALCSP
;
A
#
# COMPACT_ATOMS: atom_id res chain seq x y z
N THR A 1 17.93 -53.63 1.59
CA THR A 1 16.52 -53.95 1.88
C THR A 1 15.64 -53.05 1.03
N LEU A 2 14.74 -53.68 0.28
CA LEU A 2 13.75 -53.11 -0.63
C LEU A 2 12.64 -52.42 0.16
N PHE A 3 12.11 -51.27 -0.27
CA PHE A 3 10.66 -50.97 -0.25
C PHE A 3 10.29 -49.86 -1.26
N ARG A 4 9.43 -50.23 -2.22
CA ARG A 4 8.59 -49.37 -3.09
C ARG A 4 7.46 -48.76 -2.24
N SER A 5 6.92 -47.57 -2.55
CA SER A 5 5.71 -47.36 -3.41
C SER A 5 5.46 -45.84 -3.48
N LYS A 6 5.35 -45.19 -4.66
CA LYS A 6 4.21 -45.03 -5.58
C LYS A 6 3.06 -44.16 -5.03
N GLY A 7 2.88 -42.97 -5.61
CA GLY A 7 1.74 -42.08 -5.41
C GLY A 7 1.64 -41.05 -6.54
N THR A 8 0.92 -41.40 -7.60
CA THR A 8 0.50 -40.56 -8.73
C THR A 8 -0.76 -39.77 -8.38
N GLY A 9 -0.84 -38.50 -8.77
CA GLY A 9 -2.08 -37.71 -8.77
C GLY A 9 -2.03 -36.60 -9.81
N SER A 10 -2.81 -36.76 -10.88
CA SER A 10 -3.04 -35.80 -11.98
C SER A 10 -4.42 -35.15 -11.86
N GLY A 11 -4.54 -33.89 -12.30
CA GLY A 11 -5.80 -33.18 -12.59
C GLY A 11 -5.61 -31.67 -12.38
N SER A 12 -5.31 -30.84 -13.39
CA SER A 12 -6.13 -30.34 -14.53
C SER A 12 -7.46 -29.70 -14.11
N GLY A 13 -7.56 -28.38 -14.32
CA GLY A 13 -8.81 -27.62 -14.20
C GLY A 13 -8.62 -26.10 -14.28
N ILE A 14 -8.30 -25.59 -15.48
CA ILE A 14 -8.38 -24.15 -15.79
C ILE A 14 -9.83 -23.83 -16.18
N PRO A 15 -10.51 -22.86 -15.55
CA PRO A 15 -11.83 -22.43 -16.00
C PRO A 15 -11.73 -21.52 -17.25
N PRO A 16 -12.67 -21.64 -18.21
CA PRO A 16 -12.67 -20.82 -19.43
C PRO A 16 -13.14 -19.38 -19.20
N ALA A 17 -12.55 -18.47 -19.98
CA ALA A 17 -13.04 -17.11 -20.18
C ALA A 17 -14.37 -17.13 -20.94
N GLY A 18 -15.45 -16.70 -20.27
CA GLY A 18 -16.75 -16.47 -20.88
C GLY A 18 -16.96 -14.99 -21.14
N GLY A 19 -16.92 -14.60 -22.42
CA GLY A 19 -17.43 -13.31 -22.89
C GLY A 19 -18.96 -13.32 -22.97
N GLY A 20 -19.58 -12.20 -22.59
CA GLY A 20 -21.00 -11.96 -22.74
C GLY A 20 -21.30 -10.48 -22.57
N GLY A 21 -21.39 -9.75 -23.69
CA GLY A 21 -21.97 -8.41 -23.71
C GLY A 21 -23.48 -8.48 -23.88
N VAL A 22 -24.20 -7.59 -23.19
CA VAL A 22 -25.56 -7.12 -23.53
C VAL A 22 -25.79 -5.73 -22.90
N PRO A 23 -26.69 -4.89 -23.46
CA PRO A 23 -26.64 -3.43 -23.38
C PRO A 23 -27.42 -2.79 -22.21
N ALA A 24 -27.22 -1.48 -22.09
CA ALA A 24 -27.77 -0.54 -21.09
C ALA A 24 -29.30 -0.40 -21.09
N ALA A 25 -29.88 -0.14 -19.90
CA ALA A 25 -30.83 0.95 -19.62
C ALA A 25 -31.28 0.91 -18.15
N GLY A 26 -31.38 2.08 -17.51
CA GLY A 26 -32.04 2.21 -16.20
C GLY A 26 -31.66 3.47 -15.42
N SER A 27 -32.25 4.61 -15.82
CA SER A 27 -32.22 5.86 -15.06
C SER A 27 -32.90 5.69 -13.69
N GLY A 28 -32.20 6.07 -12.62
CA GLY A 28 -32.75 6.19 -11.27
C GLY A 28 -32.16 7.43 -10.60
N ALA A 29 -32.93 8.52 -10.61
CA ALA A 29 -32.64 9.74 -9.89
C ALA A 29 -32.73 9.48 -8.37
N GLY A 30 -31.65 9.79 -7.66
CA GLY A 30 -31.57 9.70 -6.21
C GLY A 30 -30.47 10.64 -5.73
N SER A 31 -30.81 11.92 -5.63
CA SER A 31 -29.95 12.99 -5.14
C SER A 31 -29.67 12.82 -3.64
N GLY A 32 -28.74 11.94 -3.31
CA GLY A 32 -27.96 11.98 -2.08
C GLY A 32 -26.54 12.26 -2.47
N GLY A 33 -26.14 13.54 -2.46
CA GLY A 33 -24.80 13.97 -2.82
C GLY A 33 -23.76 13.36 -1.87
N VAL A 34 -23.30 12.16 -2.18
CA VAL A 34 -21.97 11.73 -1.76
C VAL A 34 -21.06 12.72 -2.44
N ALA A 35 -20.44 13.60 -1.66
CA ALA A 35 -19.42 14.50 -2.16
C ALA A 35 -18.49 13.63 -3.00
N ALA A 36 -18.42 13.92 -4.32
CA ALA A 36 -17.40 13.33 -5.16
C ALA A 36 -16.09 13.76 -4.50
N ILE A 37 -15.47 12.84 -3.76
CA ILE A 37 -14.10 13.04 -3.31
C ILE A 37 -13.37 13.22 -4.63
N PRO A 38 -12.73 14.38 -4.88
CA PRO A 38 -11.99 14.57 -6.10
C PRO A 38 -11.09 13.35 -6.25
N ASP A 39 -11.02 12.82 -7.47
CA ASP A 39 -10.08 11.79 -7.86
C ASP A 39 -8.69 12.40 -7.66
N VAL A 40 -8.22 12.43 -6.40
CA VAL A 40 -6.90 12.90 -6.02
C VAL A 40 -5.96 11.75 -6.30
N GLY A 41 -5.92 11.34 -7.57
CA GLY A 41 -4.81 10.60 -8.10
C GLY A 41 -3.55 11.41 -7.82
N CYS A 42 -2.51 10.77 -7.28
CA CYS A 42 -1.16 11.33 -7.29
C CYS A 42 -0.83 11.89 -8.69
N LEU A 43 -0.94 13.20 -8.91
CA LEU A 43 -0.52 13.84 -10.17
C LEU A 43 1.01 13.72 -10.37
N ALA A 44 1.73 13.45 -9.29
CA ALA A 44 3.15 13.17 -9.28
C ALA A 44 3.41 11.82 -8.59
N PRO A 45 4.24 10.94 -9.17
CA PRO A 45 4.63 9.71 -8.52
C PRO A 45 5.26 9.96 -7.15
N SER A 46 4.91 9.14 -6.16
CA SER A 46 5.45 9.20 -4.80
C SER A 46 6.12 7.88 -4.44
N CYS A 47 6.78 7.81 -3.27
CA CYS A 47 7.38 6.57 -2.78
C CYS A 47 6.58 6.08 -1.58
N ALA A 48 5.77 5.04 -1.78
CA ALA A 48 4.75 4.61 -0.84
C ALA A 48 5.09 3.25 -0.21
N TYR A 49 4.75 3.08 1.06
CA TYR A 49 4.87 1.79 1.73
C TYR A 49 3.78 0.81 1.27
N HIS A 50 4.18 -0.38 0.83
CA HIS A 50 3.28 -1.47 0.48
C HIS A 50 3.28 -2.55 1.56
N ALA A 51 2.21 -2.60 2.35
CA ALA A 51 2.10 -3.50 3.51
C ALA A 51 2.23 -4.98 3.15
N GLY A 52 1.68 -5.40 2.01
CA GLY A 52 1.77 -6.80 1.55
C GLY A 52 3.19 -7.23 1.16
N GLY A 53 4.08 -6.27 0.86
CA GLY A 53 5.47 -6.54 0.46
C GLY A 53 6.50 -6.18 1.53
N GLY A 54 6.10 -5.46 2.58
CA GLY A 54 7.01 -4.93 3.60
C GLY A 54 8.12 -4.06 3.00
N ALA A 55 7.80 -3.30 1.96
CA ALA A 55 8.76 -2.52 1.17
C ALA A 55 8.10 -1.30 0.54
N TYR A 56 8.94 -0.36 0.10
CA TYR A 56 8.55 0.87 -0.56
C TYR A 56 8.64 0.73 -2.08
N PHE A 57 7.60 1.19 -2.76
CA PHE A 57 7.49 1.17 -4.22
C PHE A 57 6.98 2.51 -4.72
N THR A 58 7.36 2.87 -5.94
CA THR A 58 6.84 4.08 -6.57
C THR A 58 5.33 3.93 -6.72
N CYS A 59 4.56 4.85 -6.14
CA CYS A 59 3.14 4.92 -6.38
C CYS A 59 2.86 5.76 -7.63
N LEU A 60 2.35 5.12 -8.67
CA LEU A 60 2.02 5.76 -9.95
C LEU A 60 0.58 6.28 -9.96
N ALA A 61 -0.30 5.65 -9.16
CA ALA A 61 -1.66 6.10 -8.94
C ALA A 61 -2.12 5.64 -7.55
N GLY A 62 -2.59 6.59 -6.75
CA GLY A 62 -3.07 6.37 -5.39
C GLY A 62 -4.11 7.39 -5.00
N GLY A 63 -4.84 7.11 -3.93
CA GLY A 63 -5.91 7.94 -3.40
C GLY A 63 -6.53 7.25 -2.18
N ALA A 64 -7.24 8.02 -1.36
CA ALA A 64 -7.92 7.51 -0.16
C ALA A 64 -6.99 6.66 0.75
N GLY A 65 -5.73 7.07 0.95
CA GLY A 65 -4.78 6.37 1.83
C GLY A 65 -4.09 5.16 1.20
N ALA A 66 -4.41 4.79 -0.04
CA ALA A 66 -3.84 3.61 -0.68
C ALA A 66 -3.18 3.95 -2.01
N CYS A 67 -2.25 3.09 -2.42
CA CYS A 67 -1.73 3.08 -3.77
C CYS A 67 -2.34 1.89 -4.53
N PHE A 68 -2.84 2.15 -5.73
CA PHE A 68 -3.51 1.14 -6.57
C PHE A 68 -2.63 0.68 -7.73
N HIS A 69 -1.66 1.51 -8.14
CA HIS A 69 -0.68 1.14 -9.15
C HIS A 69 0.74 1.38 -8.64
N PHE A 70 1.43 0.29 -8.31
CA PHE A 70 2.83 0.32 -7.94
C PHE A 70 3.75 0.18 -9.16
N GLY A 71 4.87 0.89 -9.12
CA GLY A 71 6.01 0.75 -10.01
C GLY A 71 7.15 -0.01 -9.34
N GLY A 72 8.39 0.35 -9.68
CA GLY A 72 9.58 -0.27 -9.10
C GLY A 72 9.82 0.08 -7.63
N PRO A 73 10.73 -0.63 -6.94
CA PRO A 73 11.14 -0.28 -5.58
C PRO A 73 11.75 1.13 -5.53
N CYS A 74 11.55 1.82 -4.42
CA CYS A 74 12.06 3.19 -4.23
C CYS A 74 12.48 3.44 -2.78
N THR A 75 13.14 4.58 -2.55
CA THR A 75 13.45 5.09 -1.22
C THR A 75 12.83 6.47 -1.06
N PRO A 76 12.11 6.75 0.06
CA PRO A 76 11.61 8.09 0.35
C PRO A 76 12.74 9.13 0.35
N ALA A 77 12.46 10.34 -0.15
CA ALA A 77 13.48 11.40 -0.28
C ALA A 77 14.09 11.84 1.06
N ASP A 78 13.32 11.76 2.15
CA ASP A 78 13.76 12.05 3.51
C ASP A 78 14.35 10.82 4.24
N SER A 79 14.47 9.69 3.53
CA SER A 79 14.91 8.39 4.03
C SER A 79 14.11 7.88 5.25
N CYS A 80 12.95 8.46 5.55
CA CYS A 80 12.13 8.06 6.68
C CYS A 80 11.21 6.90 6.27
N MET A 81 11.57 5.68 6.67
CA MET A 81 10.89 4.46 6.26
C MET A 81 10.17 3.80 7.43
N TYR A 82 9.06 3.13 7.12
CA TYR A 82 8.26 2.37 8.07
C TYR A 82 8.88 0.99 8.30
N ASP A 83 9.21 0.69 9.55
CA ASP A 83 9.64 -0.62 10.02
C ASP A 83 8.40 -1.42 10.45
N SER A 84 8.04 -2.43 9.65
CA SER A 84 6.88 -3.27 9.95
C SER A 84 7.06 -4.17 11.16
N ALA A 85 8.30 -4.43 11.59
CA ALA A 85 8.58 -5.32 12.71
C ALA A 85 8.17 -4.68 14.04
N ASP A 86 8.44 -3.38 14.22
CA ASP A 86 8.08 -2.64 15.44
C ASP A 86 7.01 -1.56 15.23
N ARG A 87 6.54 -1.39 13.99
CA ARG A 87 5.46 -0.47 13.60
C ARG A 87 5.80 0.99 13.83
N THR A 88 7.06 1.36 13.61
CA THR A 88 7.55 2.74 13.77
C THR A 88 8.23 3.22 12.49
N TYR A 89 8.28 4.54 12.30
CA TYR A 89 9.08 5.18 11.27
C TYR A 89 10.47 5.49 11.79
N LYS A 90 11.49 5.13 11.00
CA LYS A 90 12.90 5.31 11.33
C LYS A 90 13.69 5.78 10.11
N GLN A 91 14.76 6.52 10.38
CA GLN A 91 15.73 6.88 9.36
C GLN A 91 16.36 5.61 8.80
N CYS A 92 16.30 5.44 7.49
CA CYS A 92 16.98 4.37 6.81
C CYS A 92 18.34 4.83 6.31
N THR A 93 19.42 4.27 6.84
CA THR A 93 20.77 4.62 6.41
C THR A 93 21.25 3.76 5.24
N ARG A 94 20.58 2.62 5.00
CA ARG A 94 20.86 1.73 3.88
C ARG A 94 19.59 1.08 3.36
N ALA A 95 19.04 1.63 2.28
CA ALA A 95 17.89 1.07 1.59
C ALA A 95 18.33 0.16 0.43
N VAL A 96 17.71 -1.02 0.30
CA VAL A 96 17.94 -2.01 -0.75
C VAL A 96 16.59 -2.54 -1.20
N GLU A 97 16.28 -2.41 -2.50
CA GLU A 97 15.02 -2.90 -3.10
C GLU A 97 13.76 -2.45 -2.33
N GLY A 98 13.73 -1.18 -1.91
CA GLY A 98 12.60 -0.62 -1.17
C GLY A 98 12.49 -1.07 0.28
N LYS A 99 13.44 -1.85 0.79
CA LYS A 99 13.54 -2.24 2.19
C LYS A 99 14.69 -1.53 2.86
N CYS A 100 14.59 -1.35 4.17
CA CYS A 100 15.73 -0.87 4.95
C CYS A 100 16.52 -2.03 5.53
N GLU A 101 17.83 -2.03 5.31
CA GLU A 101 18.77 -3.00 5.89
C GLU A 101 19.49 -2.46 7.14
N ALA A 102 19.49 -1.13 7.32
CA ALA A 102 20.12 -0.48 8.46
C ALA A 102 19.25 0.68 8.99
N TRP A 103 18.70 0.48 10.19
CA TRP A 103 17.82 1.43 10.84
C TRP A 103 18.59 2.41 11.74
N GLY A 104 18.18 3.67 11.70
CA GLY A 104 18.66 4.75 12.55
C GLY A 104 17.62 5.21 13.56
N ALA A 105 17.66 6.51 13.90
CA ALA A 105 16.74 7.11 14.85
C ALA A 105 15.30 7.17 14.32
N ALA A 106 14.33 7.23 15.24
CA ALA A 106 12.94 7.46 14.91
C ALA A 106 12.76 8.78 14.14
N CYS A 107 11.84 8.79 13.18
CA CYS A 107 11.55 9.96 12.34
C CYS A 107 10.07 10.08 12.01
N ALA A 108 9.70 11.18 11.37
CA ALA A 108 8.39 11.37 10.76
C ALA A 108 8.60 11.70 9.28
N PRO A 109 7.81 11.14 8.35
CA PRO A 109 7.81 11.59 6.97
C PRO A 109 7.53 13.10 6.90
N ALA A 110 8.23 13.81 6.02
CA ALA A 110 8.07 15.26 5.88
C ALA A 110 6.63 15.67 5.49
N SER A 111 5.93 14.82 4.73
CA SER A 111 4.53 14.99 4.35
C SER A 111 3.55 14.78 5.50
N ARG A 112 3.99 14.21 6.63
CA ARG A 112 3.17 13.73 7.74
C ARG A 112 2.14 12.65 7.33
N CYS A 113 2.19 12.14 6.11
CA CYS A 113 1.35 11.06 5.64
C CYS A 113 1.95 9.73 6.10
N MET A 114 1.33 9.09 7.08
CA MET A 114 1.85 7.92 7.78
C MET A 114 0.92 6.72 7.63
N PHE A 115 1.51 5.54 7.46
CA PHE A 115 0.81 4.27 7.37
C PHE A 115 0.24 3.84 8.73
N SER A 116 -1.06 3.55 8.77
CA SER A 116 -1.77 2.98 9.91
C SER A 116 -1.80 1.46 9.78
N PRO A 117 -1.13 0.70 10.68
CA PRO A 117 -1.19 -0.76 10.66
C PRO A 117 -2.56 -1.33 11.09
N THR A 118 -3.46 -0.48 11.59
CA THR A 118 -4.80 -0.88 12.05
C THR A 118 -5.73 -1.15 10.87
N ASP A 119 -5.65 -0.31 9.84
CA ASP A 119 -6.53 -0.34 8.66
C ASP A 119 -5.76 -0.58 7.35
N GLY A 120 -4.44 -0.46 7.36
CA GLY A 120 -3.60 -0.64 6.18
C GLY A 120 -3.60 0.56 5.23
N LEU A 121 -4.02 1.74 5.69
CA LEU A 121 -4.13 2.97 4.90
C LEU A 121 -3.17 4.05 5.40
N HIS A 122 -2.90 5.03 4.55
CA HIS A 122 -2.11 6.21 4.90
C HIS A 122 -3.02 7.35 5.36
N HIS A 123 -2.65 7.93 6.48
CA HIS A 123 -3.37 9.02 7.15
C HIS A 123 -2.42 10.16 7.47
N THR A 124 -2.92 11.39 7.40
CA THR A 124 -2.20 12.52 7.97
C THR A 124 -2.01 12.26 9.46
N CYS A 125 -0.81 12.51 9.96
CA CYS A 125 -0.53 12.37 11.37
C CYS A 125 -0.47 13.74 12.06
N ASP A 126 -1.44 14.00 12.94
CA ASP A 126 -1.55 15.25 13.69
C ASP A 126 -0.49 15.30 14.80
N GLU A 127 -0.17 14.15 15.41
CA GLU A 127 0.78 14.04 16.51
C GLU A 127 1.73 12.85 16.31
N VAL A 128 3.02 13.12 16.15
CA VAL A 128 4.05 12.08 16.01
C VAL A 128 4.90 12.03 17.28
N ALA A 129 5.10 10.83 17.81
CA ALA A 129 6.00 10.58 18.93
C ALA A 129 6.77 9.27 18.71
N GLY A 130 8.10 9.33 18.81
CA GLY A 130 8.95 8.14 18.70
C GLY A 130 8.83 7.39 17.37
N GLY A 131 8.49 8.07 16.27
CA GLY A 131 8.31 7.45 14.96
C GLY A 131 6.93 6.83 14.74
N SER A 132 6.03 6.91 15.73
CA SER A 132 4.64 6.48 15.56
C SER A 132 3.70 7.66 15.54
N CYS A 133 2.60 7.50 14.81
CA CYS A 133 1.49 8.42 14.91
C CYS A 133 0.67 8.13 16.18
N ARG A 134 0.48 9.15 17.01
CA ARG A 134 -0.37 9.10 18.22
C ARG A 134 -1.80 9.54 17.93
N LYS A 135 -1.99 10.36 16.90
CA LYS A 135 -3.29 10.84 16.46
C LYS A 135 -3.36 10.90 14.93
N TYR A 136 -4.06 9.93 14.35
CA TYR A 136 -4.34 9.90 12.92
C TYR A 136 -5.51 10.83 12.58
N GLY A 137 -5.36 11.57 11.50
CA GLY A 137 -6.36 12.42 10.90
C GLY A 137 -6.96 11.81 9.63
N ALA A 138 -7.28 12.68 8.66
CA ALA A 138 -7.85 12.27 7.38
C ALA A 138 -6.90 11.38 6.56
N LEU A 139 -7.47 10.62 5.63
CA LEU A 139 -6.71 9.89 4.62
C LEU A 139 -5.87 10.87 3.81
N CYS A 140 -4.65 10.47 3.49
CA CYS A 140 -3.73 11.25 2.67
C CYS A 140 -3.25 10.42 1.48
N SER A 141 -2.74 11.09 0.45
CA SER A 141 -2.08 10.39 -0.63
C SER A 141 -0.66 10.03 -0.20
N PRO A 142 -0.26 8.75 -0.27
CA PRO A 142 1.09 8.33 0.08
C PRO A 142 2.14 8.87 -0.89
#